data_AF-A0A819V336-F1
#
_entry.id   AF-A0A819V336-F1
#
_cell.length_a   1.000
_cell.length_b   1.000
_cell.length_c   1.000
_cell.angle_alpha   90.00
_cell.angle_beta   90.00
_cell.angle_gamma   90.00
#
_symmetry.space_group_name_H-M   'P 1'
#
loop_
_entity.id
_entity.type
_entity.pdbx_description
1 polymer ?
#
loop_
_entity_poly.entity_id
_entity_poly.type
_entity_poly.pdbx_seq_one_letter_code
_entity_poly.pdbx_strand_id
1 'polypeptide(L)'
;MQLVEKELVDLDTDINRYLFESVQRIYHPNYPSHSITLRKLLSHTASIAVKPEEQNMQYKPGDTAFDETLSEFCFKYINPNTSNWLPKPPGSVAFYSNEGSSLAALVVERVANMSYSQYVKEKILKPLGVDISKVGVRLSDFENTEDFVKHYAYVFNTTDLERWQQVMPQLNFTPISDNLPTWLHISNYGFGAYPAGLLRMSANTLSVYLCTFLNNGSSILRPRSIAEIRTIVGSGTIPDYGLIGNNNSTQESPSSQFGLSWYWQTMSNGRRYLGHSGS
;
A
#
# COMPACT_ATOMS: atom_id res chain seq x y z
N MET A 1 5.56 -11.15 8.35
CA MET A 1 6.63 -11.76 9.18
C MET A 1 6.14 -12.51 10.41
N GLN A 2 5.17 -12.02 11.22
CA GLN A 2 4.67 -12.81 12.36
C GLN A 2 4.21 -14.23 11.98
N LEU A 3 3.50 -14.38 10.86
CA LEU A 3 3.09 -15.69 10.36
C LEU A 3 4.28 -16.54 9.87
N VAL A 4 5.37 -15.91 9.41
CA VAL A 4 6.62 -16.58 9.03
C VAL A 4 7.33 -17.13 10.27
N GLU A 5 7.38 -16.36 11.35
CA GLU A 5 7.95 -16.83 12.62
C GLU A 5 7.18 -17.99 13.25
N LYS A 6 5.89 -18.09 12.93
CA LYS A 6 5.00 -19.20 13.32
C LYS A 6 5.02 -20.37 12.33
N GLU A 7 5.82 -20.27 11.27
CA GLU A 7 5.93 -21.29 10.21
C GLU A 7 4.59 -21.58 9.50
N LEU A 8 3.65 -20.63 9.56
CA LEU A 8 2.34 -20.72 8.90
C LEU A 8 2.41 -20.26 7.45
N VAL A 9 3.39 -19.41 7.13
CA VAL A 9 3.71 -18.99 5.76
C VAL A 9 5.21 -18.98 5.55
N ASP A 10 5.62 -19.31 4.35
CA ASP A 10 6.97 -19.16 3.82
C ASP A 10 6.97 -18.06 2.74
N LEU A 11 8.00 -17.20 2.75
CA LEU A 11 8.09 -16.02 1.89
C LEU A 11 8.31 -16.36 0.41
N ASP A 12 8.89 -17.52 0.12
CA ASP A 12 9.35 -17.95 -1.21
C ASP A 12 8.44 -19.02 -1.83
N THR A 13 7.43 -19.45 -1.08
CA THR A 13 6.38 -20.33 -1.54
C THR A 13 5.36 -19.58 -2.41
N ASP A 14 4.86 -20.25 -3.45
CA ASP A 14 3.80 -19.74 -4.32
C ASP A 14 2.55 -19.38 -3.51
N ILE A 15 2.09 -18.13 -3.64
CA ILE A 15 0.94 -17.63 -2.87
C ILE A 15 -0.35 -18.42 -3.10
N ASN A 16 -0.50 -19.08 -4.25
CA ASN A 16 -1.68 -19.89 -4.55
C ASN A 16 -1.85 -21.06 -3.56
N ARG A 17 -0.78 -21.45 -2.85
CA ARG A 17 -0.89 -22.44 -1.77
C ARG A 17 -1.64 -21.93 -0.54
N TYR A 18 -1.66 -20.62 -0.32
CA TYR A 18 -2.38 -19.99 0.79
C TYR A 18 -3.75 -19.46 0.38
N LEU A 19 -3.97 -19.29 -0.92
CA LEU A 19 -5.23 -18.84 -1.52
C LEU A 19 -6.04 -19.99 -2.14
N PHE A 20 -5.84 -21.23 -1.67
CA PHE A 20 -6.35 -22.45 -2.31
C PHE A 20 -7.88 -22.53 -2.44
N GLU A 21 -8.63 -21.76 -1.64
CA GLU A 21 -10.09 -21.66 -1.74
C GLU A 21 -10.56 -20.78 -2.91
N SER A 22 -9.67 -20.06 -3.58
CA SER A 22 -10.04 -19.20 -4.69
C SER A 22 -10.31 -20.00 -5.97
N VAL A 23 -11.39 -19.65 -6.66
CA VAL A 23 -11.71 -20.17 -7.99
C VAL A 23 -10.69 -19.72 -9.06
N GLN A 24 -9.95 -18.65 -8.76
CA GLN A 24 -8.98 -18.03 -9.67
C GLN A 24 -7.56 -18.14 -9.11
N ARG A 25 -6.69 -18.80 -9.88
CA ARG A 25 -5.26 -18.78 -9.62
C ARG A 25 -4.64 -17.50 -10.14
N ILE A 26 -3.64 -17.00 -9.42
CA ILE A 26 -2.88 -15.81 -9.80
C ILE A 26 -1.54 -16.24 -10.36
N TYR A 27 -1.29 -15.91 -11.62
CA TYR A 27 -0.02 -16.14 -12.31
C TYR A 27 0.17 -15.11 -13.41
N HIS A 28 1.42 -14.89 -13.79
CA HIS A 28 1.75 -14.03 -14.92
C HIS A 28 1.49 -14.80 -16.24
N PRO A 29 0.65 -14.31 -17.17
CA PRO A 29 0.28 -15.04 -18.39
C PRO A 29 1.46 -15.37 -19.31
N ASN A 30 2.39 -14.43 -19.48
CA ASN A 30 3.60 -14.63 -20.29
C ASN A 30 4.75 -15.36 -19.56
N TYR A 31 4.67 -15.55 -18.24
CA TYR A 31 5.69 -16.22 -17.43
C TYR A 31 5.05 -17.19 -16.41
N PRO A 32 4.22 -18.16 -16.85
CA PRO A 32 3.38 -18.96 -15.95
C PRO A 32 4.18 -19.91 -15.04
N SER A 33 5.43 -20.22 -15.39
CA SER A 33 6.34 -21.02 -14.56
C SER A 33 7.00 -20.23 -13.43
N HIS A 34 6.90 -18.89 -13.43
CA HIS A 34 7.47 -18.03 -12.41
C HIS A 34 6.42 -17.77 -11.34
N SER A 35 6.50 -18.50 -10.23
CA SER A 35 5.59 -18.32 -9.11
C SER A 35 5.61 -16.89 -8.57
N ILE A 36 4.42 -16.42 -8.19
CA ILE A 36 4.25 -15.21 -7.39
C ILE A 36 4.38 -15.61 -5.92
N THR A 37 5.24 -14.93 -5.16
CA THR A 37 5.55 -15.25 -3.76
C THR A 37 5.33 -14.03 -2.88
N LEU A 38 5.16 -14.21 -1.56
CA LEU A 38 5.06 -13.09 -0.62
C LEU A 38 6.28 -12.17 -0.70
N ARG A 39 7.49 -12.73 -0.86
CA ARG A 39 8.71 -11.95 -1.06
C ARG A 39 8.58 -11.00 -2.25
N LYS A 40 8.13 -11.53 -3.41
CA LYS A 40 7.98 -10.73 -4.64
C LYS A 40 6.88 -9.67 -4.53
N LEU A 41 5.79 -9.98 -3.84
CA LEU A 41 4.72 -9.00 -3.59
C LEU A 41 5.20 -7.86 -2.70
N LEU A 42 5.81 -8.19 -1.56
CA LEU A 42 6.26 -7.22 -0.57
C LEU A 42 7.46 -6.40 -1.07
N SER A 43 8.31 -6.95 -1.95
CA SER A 43 9.41 -6.20 -2.56
C SER A 43 9.05 -5.54 -3.89
N HIS A 44 7.76 -5.52 -4.27
CA HIS A 44 7.30 -4.96 -5.54
C HIS A 44 7.94 -5.57 -6.80
N THR A 45 8.40 -6.83 -6.75
CA THR A 45 9.02 -7.53 -7.88
C THR A 45 8.11 -8.56 -8.54
N ALA A 46 6.82 -8.57 -8.21
CA ALA A 46 5.85 -9.52 -8.76
C ALA A 46 5.44 -9.26 -10.22
N SER A 47 5.93 -8.17 -10.83
CA SER A 47 5.53 -7.71 -12.18
C SER A 47 4.05 -7.32 -12.31
N ILE A 48 3.39 -6.98 -11.20
CA ILE A 48 2.03 -6.45 -11.17
C ILE A 48 2.15 -4.92 -11.21
N ALA A 49 1.77 -4.28 -12.31
CA ALA A 49 1.75 -2.82 -12.41
C ALA A 49 0.37 -2.25 -12.11
N VAL A 50 0.36 -0.96 -11.80
CA VAL A 50 -0.85 -0.16 -11.58
C VAL A 50 -1.26 0.48 -12.90
N LYS A 51 -2.58 0.58 -13.15
CA LYS A 51 -3.13 1.46 -14.18
C LYS A 51 -3.60 2.75 -13.50
N PRO A 52 -2.97 3.92 -13.76
CA PRO A 52 -3.29 5.15 -13.04
C PRO A 52 -4.78 5.52 -13.07
N GLU A 53 -5.44 5.33 -14.21
CA GLU A 53 -6.87 5.58 -14.37
C GLU A 53 -7.74 4.66 -13.52
N GLU A 54 -7.39 3.37 -13.42
CA GLU A 54 -8.09 2.43 -12.54
C GLU A 54 -7.85 2.77 -11.08
N GLN A 55 -6.62 3.14 -10.71
CA GLN A 55 -6.25 3.50 -9.35
C GLN A 55 -7.01 4.74 -8.86
N ASN A 56 -7.13 5.79 -9.68
CA ASN A 56 -7.89 6.97 -9.33
C ASN A 56 -9.36 6.63 -9.03
N MET A 57 -9.93 5.66 -9.77
CA MET A 57 -11.30 5.18 -9.54
C MET A 57 -11.46 4.31 -8.29
N GLN A 58 -10.37 3.83 -7.68
CA GLN A 58 -10.39 3.08 -6.42
C GLN A 58 -10.60 4.00 -5.21
N TYR A 59 -10.34 5.30 -5.31
CA TYR A 59 -10.73 6.27 -4.28
C TYR A 59 -12.24 6.48 -4.32
N LYS A 60 -12.94 6.29 -3.20
CA LYS A 60 -14.40 6.39 -3.11
C LYS A 60 -14.86 7.25 -1.93
N PRO A 61 -16.01 7.94 -2.02
CA PRO A 61 -16.55 8.71 -0.89
C PRO A 61 -16.77 7.87 0.36
N GLY A 62 -16.41 8.42 1.52
CA GLY A 62 -16.64 7.78 2.81
C GLY A 62 -16.07 6.36 2.88
N ASP A 63 -16.89 5.42 3.35
CA ASP A 63 -16.52 4.00 3.47
C ASP A 63 -16.92 3.15 2.26
N THR A 64 -17.43 3.73 1.18
CA THR A 64 -17.95 2.97 0.01
C THR A 64 -16.87 2.20 -0.75
N ALA A 65 -15.59 2.51 -0.54
CA ALA A 65 -14.48 1.69 -1.05
C ALA A 65 -14.46 0.28 -0.46
N PHE A 66 -15.10 0.08 0.70
CA PHE A 66 -15.10 -1.17 1.45
C PHE A 66 -16.43 -1.94 1.35
N ASP A 67 -17.31 -1.54 0.43
CA ASP A 67 -18.43 -2.36 -0.03
C ASP A 67 -17.92 -3.61 -0.78
N GLU A 68 -16.72 -3.50 -1.35
CA GLU A 68 -15.94 -4.61 -1.90
C GLU A 68 -15.01 -5.17 -0.81
N THR A 69 -15.01 -6.49 -0.64
CA THR A 69 -14.07 -7.17 0.26
C THR A 69 -12.64 -7.16 -0.31
N LEU A 70 -11.63 -7.33 0.54
CA LEU A 70 -10.23 -7.43 0.10
C LEU A 70 -10.04 -8.54 -0.95
N SER A 71 -10.72 -9.66 -0.76
CA SER A 71 -10.69 -10.79 -1.69
C SER A 71 -11.28 -10.43 -3.05
N GLU A 72 -12.43 -9.76 -3.09
CA GLU A 72 -13.08 -9.32 -4.33
C GLU A 72 -12.21 -8.30 -5.06
N PHE A 73 -11.66 -7.31 -4.34
CA PHE A 73 -10.72 -6.34 -4.90
C PHE A 73 -9.53 -7.05 -5.55
N CYS A 74 -8.86 -7.96 -4.82
CA CYS A 74 -7.70 -8.66 -5.33
C CYS A 74 -8.03 -9.46 -6.59
N PHE A 75 -9.12 -10.23 -6.64
CA PHE A 75 -9.41 -11.07 -7.82
C PHE A 75 -9.94 -10.27 -9.01
N LYS A 76 -10.54 -9.11 -8.77
CA LYS A 76 -10.96 -8.17 -9.81
C LYS A 76 -9.77 -7.47 -10.47
N TYR A 77 -8.86 -6.92 -9.67
CA TYR A 77 -7.73 -6.12 -10.18
C TYR A 77 -6.46 -6.94 -10.42
N ILE A 78 -6.37 -8.17 -9.90
CA ILE A 78 -5.24 -9.09 -10.05
C ILE A 78 -5.72 -10.42 -10.64
N ASN A 79 -5.88 -10.44 -11.96
CA ASN A 79 -6.18 -11.62 -12.72
C ASN A 79 -5.24 -11.76 -13.95
N PRO A 80 -4.96 -13.00 -14.40
CA PRO A 80 -4.07 -13.24 -15.52
C PRO A 80 -4.49 -12.57 -16.85
N ASN A 81 -5.77 -12.21 -17.01
CA ASN A 81 -6.35 -11.80 -18.29
C ASN A 81 -6.48 -10.28 -18.46
N THR A 82 -6.68 -9.51 -17.39
CA THR A 82 -7.01 -8.07 -17.48
C THR A 82 -6.09 -7.19 -16.65
N SER A 83 -5.28 -7.76 -15.75
CA SER A 83 -4.32 -6.98 -14.97
C SER A 83 -3.20 -6.43 -15.84
N ASN A 84 -2.63 -5.33 -15.38
CA ASN A 84 -1.48 -4.71 -16.01
C ASN A 84 -0.18 -5.44 -15.63
N TRP A 85 0.06 -6.59 -16.25
CA TRP A 85 1.30 -7.32 -16.05
C TRP A 85 2.44 -6.64 -16.80
N LEU A 86 3.53 -6.30 -16.10
CA LEU A 86 4.74 -5.83 -16.79
C LEU A 86 5.27 -6.91 -17.73
N PRO A 87 5.83 -6.57 -18.90
CA PRO A 87 6.42 -7.54 -19.81
C PRO A 87 7.81 -8.02 -19.31
N LYS A 88 7.89 -8.46 -18.06
CA LYS A 88 9.09 -8.85 -17.34
C LYS A 88 8.78 -10.02 -16.40
N PRO A 89 9.68 -11.01 -16.27
CA PRO A 89 9.42 -12.15 -15.39
C PRO A 89 9.35 -11.72 -13.91
N PRO A 90 8.41 -12.26 -13.11
CA PRO A 90 8.34 -12.02 -11.67
C PRO A 90 9.66 -12.31 -10.95
N GLY A 91 10.23 -11.29 -10.32
CA GLY A 91 11.51 -11.29 -9.61
C GLY A 91 12.61 -10.48 -10.29
N SER A 92 12.43 -10.05 -11.56
CA SER A 92 13.49 -9.42 -12.35
C SER A 92 13.63 -7.90 -12.17
N VAL A 93 12.55 -7.21 -11.81
CA VAL A 93 12.53 -5.74 -11.66
C VAL A 93 11.57 -5.37 -10.54
N ALA A 94 11.91 -4.34 -9.75
CA ALA A 94 10.99 -3.77 -8.80
C ALA A 94 10.16 -2.64 -9.46
N PHE A 95 8.85 -2.68 -9.28
CA PHE A 95 7.88 -1.69 -9.75
C PHE A 95 6.76 -1.58 -8.73
N TYR A 96 6.62 -0.40 -8.12
CA TYR A 96 5.66 -0.17 -7.03
C TYR A 96 4.24 -0.61 -7.41
N SER A 97 3.55 -1.27 -6.48
CA SER A 97 2.23 -1.87 -6.71
C SER A 97 1.41 -1.93 -5.44
N ASN A 98 0.28 -1.21 -5.43
CA ASN A 98 -0.68 -1.27 -4.34
C ASN A 98 -1.47 -2.58 -4.36
N GLU A 99 -1.79 -3.09 -5.55
CA GLU A 99 -2.45 -4.37 -5.75
C GLU A 99 -1.58 -5.52 -5.23
N GLY A 100 -0.27 -5.47 -5.47
CA GLY A 100 0.68 -6.45 -4.91
C GLY A 100 0.66 -6.48 -3.38
N SER A 101 0.65 -5.31 -2.74
CA SER A 101 0.51 -5.19 -1.28
C SER A 101 -0.84 -5.71 -0.76
N SER A 102 -1.93 -5.42 -1.50
CA SER A 102 -3.28 -5.92 -1.20
C SER A 102 -3.34 -7.44 -1.22
N LEU A 103 -2.69 -8.07 -2.21
CA LEU A 103 -2.63 -9.51 -2.32
C LEU A 103 -1.82 -10.17 -1.20
N ALA A 104 -0.71 -9.55 -0.78
CA ALA A 104 0.05 -10.01 0.38
C ALA A 104 -0.79 -9.95 1.67
N ALA A 105 -1.62 -8.91 1.82
CA ALA A 105 -2.56 -8.78 2.92
C ALA A 105 -3.67 -9.84 2.89
N LEU A 106 -4.17 -10.20 1.70
CA LEU A 106 -5.16 -11.27 1.56
C LEU A 106 -4.58 -12.62 2.02
N VAL A 107 -3.31 -12.91 1.73
CA VAL A 107 -2.65 -14.12 2.26
C VAL A 107 -2.63 -14.12 3.79
N VAL A 108 -2.34 -12.99 4.42
CA VAL A 108 -2.40 -12.85 5.89
C VAL A 108 -3.81 -13.11 6.40
N GLU A 109 -4.83 -12.52 5.76
CA GLU A 109 -6.24 -12.68 6.13
C GLU A 109 -6.68 -14.14 6.07
N ARG A 110 -6.33 -14.85 5.00
CA ARG A 110 -6.66 -16.27 4.81
C ARG A 110 -5.97 -17.16 5.83
N VAL A 111 -4.66 -16.98 6.03
CA VAL A 111 -3.88 -17.84 6.94
C VAL A 111 -4.20 -17.56 8.40
N ALA A 112 -4.52 -16.31 8.75
CA ALA A 112 -4.89 -15.94 10.12
C ALA A 112 -6.36 -16.21 10.44
N ASN A 113 -7.20 -16.47 9.43
CA ASN A 113 -8.66 -16.56 9.55
C ASN A 113 -9.26 -15.36 10.31
N MET A 114 -8.81 -14.16 9.93
CA MET A 114 -9.15 -12.88 10.57
C MET A 114 -8.94 -11.78 9.53
N SER A 115 -9.82 -10.78 9.47
CA SER A 115 -9.63 -9.69 8.51
C SER A 115 -8.27 -9.03 8.70
N TYR A 116 -7.64 -8.56 7.63
CA TYR A 116 -6.33 -7.93 7.74
C TYR A 116 -6.35 -6.74 8.73
N SER A 117 -7.43 -5.94 8.74
CA SER A 117 -7.59 -4.82 9.67
C SER A 117 -7.61 -5.26 11.13
N GLN A 118 -8.36 -6.32 11.44
CA GLN A 118 -8.41 -6.90 12.77
C GLN A 118 -7.06 -7.50 13.16
N TYR A 119 -6.35 -8.14 12.23
CA TYR A 119 -5.02 -8.68 12.48
C TYR A 119 -4.05 -7.57 12.88
N VAL A 120 -4.03 -6.45 12.15
CA VAL A 120 -3.18 -5.28 12.49
C VAL A 120 -3.54 -4.74 13.88
N LYS A 121 -4.83 -4.53 14.18
CA LYS A 121 -5.27 -4.04 15.49
C LYS A 121 -4.86 -5.00 16.62
N GLU A 122 -5.25 -6.27 16.53
CA GLU A 122 -5.14 -7.23 17.64
C GLU A 122 -3.75 -7.86 17.78
N LYS A 123 -3.01 -8.04 16.69
CA LYS A 123 -1.73 -8.78 16.70
C LYS A 123 -0.50 -7.91 16.53
N ILE A 124 -0.66 -6.65 16.10
CA ILE A 124 0.45 -5.71 15.91
C ILE A 124 0.33 -4.55 16.89
N LEU A 125 -0.77 -3.79 16.84
CA LEU A 125 -0.86 -2.52 17.57
C LEU A 125 -1.16 -2.72 19.06
N LYS A 126 -2.16 -3.54 19.39
CA LYS A 126 -2.52 -3.83 20.79
C LYS A 126 -1.35 -4.40 21.62
N PRO A 127 -0.55 -5.36 21.14
CA PRO A 127 0.63 -5.85 21.87
C PRO A 127 1.77 -4.83 22.03
N LEU A 128 1.73 -3.73 21.27
CA LEU A 128 2.63 -2.57 21.44
C LEU A 128 2.06 -1.52 22.40
N GLY A 129 0.91 -1.78 23.03
CA GLY A 129 0.26 -0.84 23.95
C GLY A 129 -0.47 0.31 23.26
N VAL A 130 -0.75 0.18 21.96
CA VAL A 130 -1.55 1.17 21.22
C VAL A 130 -3.02 0.99 21.56
N ASP A 131 -3.69 2.10 21.83
CA ASP A 131 -5.16 2.15 21.90
C ASP A 131 -5.76 1.96 20.50
N ILE A 132 -6.28 0.76 20.25
CA ILE A 132 -6.83 0.35 18.95
C ILE A 132 -8.17 1.01 18.60
N SER A 133 -8.81 1.73 19.54
CA SER A 133 -9.98 2.56 19.25
C SER A 133 -9.63 3.83 18.46
N LYS A 134 -8.35 4.23 18.49
CA LYS A 134 -7.82 5.42 17.79
C LYS A 134 -7.12 5.09 16.48
N VAL A 135 -7.31 3.88 15.98
CA VAL A 135 -6.71 3.40 14.74
C VAL A 135 -7.77 2.73 13.90
N GLY A 136 -7.73 2.93 12.59
CA GLY A 136 -8.75 2.37 11.71
C GLY A 136 -8.45 2.64 10.26
N VAL A 137 -9.17 1.91 9.41
CA VAL A 137 -9.11 2.06 7.95
C VAL A 137 -10.43 2.56 7.42
N ARG A 138 -11.53 2.19 8.07
CA ARG A 138 -12.87 2.72 7.82
C ARG A 138 -13.09 3.96 8.68
N LEU A 139 -13.90 4.90 8.22
CA LEU A 139 -14.40 6.01 9.02
C LEU A 139 -15.25 5.49 10.18
N SER A 140 -16.03 4.44 9.93
CA SER A 140 -16.81 3.71 10.93
C SER A 140 -15.97 2.97 12.00
N ASP A 141 -14.65 2.90 11.87
CA ASP A 141 -13.77 2.43 12.96
C ASP A 141 -13.66 3.43 14.12
N PHE A 142 -14.10 4.68 13.92
CA PHE A 142 -13.90 5.79 14.84
C PHE A 142 -15.24 6.32 15.36
N GLU A 143 -15.28 6.66 16.65
CA GLU A 143 -16.48 7.26 17.28
C GLU A 143 -16.77 8.67 16.75
N ASN A 144 -15.71 9.44 16.47
CA ASN A 144 -15.80 10.80 15.98
C ASN A 144 -14.76 11.05 14.89
N THR A 145 -15.23 11.41 13.69
CA THR A 145 -14.37 11.76 12.56
C THR A 145 -14.02 13.25 12.49
N GLU A 146 -14.58 14.10 13.37
CA GLU A 146 -14.26 15.54 13.42
C GLU A 146 -12.83 15.81 13.90
N ASP A 147 -12.22 14.87 14.63
CA ASP A 147 -10.82 14.96 15.06
C ASP A 147 -9.83 14.68 13.92
N PHE A 148 -10.32 14.33 12.72
CA PHE A 148 -9.46 14.03 11.59
C PHE A 148 -8.86 15.31 11.01
N VAL A 149 -7.59 15.24 10.66
CA VAL A 149 -6.96 16.27 9.84
C VAL A 149 -7.63 16.25 8.47
N LYS A 150 -8.17 17.39 8.06
CA LYS A 150 -8.83 17.56 6.77
C LYS A 150 -7.83 17.39 5.62
N HIS A 151 -8.27 16.76 4.55
CA HIS A 151 -7.46 16.54 3.36
C HIS A 151 -7.59 17.72 2.39
N TYR A 152 -6.47 18.15 1.82
CA TYR A 152 -6.45 19.22 0.83
C TYR A 152 -5.54 18.89 -0.34
N ALA A 153 -5.94 19.27 -1.55
CA ALA A 153 -5.08 19.31 -2.73
C ALA A 153 -4.79 20.77 -3.10
N TYR A 154 -3.53 21.08 -3.43
CA TYR A 154 -3.16 22.41 -3.90
C TYR A 154 -3.39 22.52 -5.40
N VAL A 155 -3.92 23.66 -5.85
CA VAL A 155 -4.26 23.91 -7.24
C VAL A 155 -3.70 25.25 -7.67
N PHE A 156 -2.89 25.26 -8.73
CA PHE A 156 -2.19 26.47 -9.18
C PHE A 156 -3.03 27.30 -10.16
N ASN A 157 -3.81 26.64 -11.02
CA ASN A 157 -4.55 27.26 -12.11
C ASN A 157 -5.85 26.49 -12.43
N THR A 158 -6.65 27.01 -13.36
CA THR A 158 -7.94 26.42 -13.73
C THR A 158 -7.81 25.03 -14.35
N THR A 159 -6.76 24.78 -15.13
CA THR A 159 -6.51 23.47 -15.74
C THR A 159 -6.24 22.40 -14.67
N ASP A 160 -5.50 22.73 -13.61
CA ASP A 160 -5.27 21.81 -12.50
C ASP A 160 -6.58 21.52 -11.74
N LEU A 161 -7.44 22.53 -11.58
CA LEU A 161 -8.76 22.38 -10.96
C LEU A 161 -9.65 21.40 -11.73
N GLU A 162 -9.78 21.62 -13.04
CA GLU A 162 -10.56 20.77 -13.94
C GLU A 162 -10.01 19.34 -13.95
N ARG A 163 -8.68 19.18 -13.95
CA ARG A 163 -8.03 17.87 -13.91
C ARG A 163 -8.41 17.09 -12.65
N TRP A 164 -8.38 17.71 -11.48
CA TRP A 164 -8.77 17.04 -10.22
C TRP A 164 -10.20 16.49 -10.28
N GLN A 165 -11.13 17.31 -10.77
CA GLN A 165 -12.52 16.92 -10.94
C GLN A 165 -12.70 15.83 -12.01
N GLN A 166 -11.87 15.82 -13.04
CA GLN A 166 -11.93 14.83 -14.12
C GLN A 166 -11.31 13.48 -13.73
N VAL A 167 -10.20 13.46 -12.98
CA VAL A 167 -9.50 12.21 -12.65
C VAL A 167 -10.15 11.46 -11.49
N MET A 168 -10.82 12.18 -10.58
CA MET A 168 -11.53 11.60 -9.44
C MET A 168 -12.95 12.18 -9.31
N PRO A 169 -13.81 12.06 -10.33
CA PRO A 169 -15.13 12.69 -10.36
C PRO A 169 -16.08 12.19 -9.27
N GLN A 170 -15.77 11.01 -8.71
CA GLN A 170 -16.51 10.42 -7.60
C GLN A 170 -16.25 11.12 -6.26
N LEU A 171 -15.14 11.85 -6.10
CA LEU A 171 -14.82 12.55 -4.87
C LEU A 171 -15.36 13.99 -4.90
N ASN A 172 -15.76 14.48 -3.74
CA ASN A 172 -16.21 15.86 -3.60
C ASN A 172 -15.03 16.78 -3.24
N PHE A 173 -14.71 17.68 -4.17
CA PHE A 173 -13.69 18.71 -4.02
C PHE A 173 -14.35 20.08 -3.86
N THR A 174 -14.03 20.79 -2.78
CA THR A 174 -14.57 22.13 -2.50
C THR A 174 -13.44 23.14 -2.42
N PRO A 175 -13.35 24.11 -3.35
CA PRO A 175 -12.37 25.20 -3.25
C PRO A 175 -12.56 26.00 -1.96
N ILE A 176 -11.45 26.32 -1.28
CA ILE A 176 -11.50 27.20 -0.09
C ILE A 176 -11.63 28.68 -0.47
N SER A 177 -11.32 29.02 -1.72
CA SER A 177 -11.40 30.36 -2.30
C SER A 177 -11.63 30.25 -3.81
N ASP A 178 -12.39 31.18 -4.36
CA ASP A 178 -12.63 31.32 -5.81
C ASP A 178 -11.41 31.85 -6.57
N ASN A 179 -10.44 32.44 -5.87
CA ASN A 179 -9.19 32.94 -6.46
C ASN A 179 -8.15 31.83 -6.54
N LEU A 180 -7.38 31.81 -7.63
CA LEU A 180 -6.24 30.90 -7.82
C LEU A 180 -4.90 31.61 -7.50
N PRO A 181 -3.90 30.90 -6.95
CA PRO A 181 -3.93 29.50 -6.54
C PRO A 181 -4.75 29.28 -5.26
N THR A 182 -5.31 28.08 -5.09
CA THR A 182 -6.19 27.73 -3.96
C THR A 182 -5.94 26.31 -3.47
N TRP A 183 -6.60 25.96 -2.35
CA TRP A 183 -6.69 24.58 -1.88
C TRP A 183 -8.09 24.03 -2.13
N LEU A 184 -8.17 22.75 -2.50
CA LEU A 184 -9.41 22.00 -2.58
C LEU A 184 -9.54 21.14 -1.34
N HIS A 185 -10.54 21.42 -0.51
CA HIS A 185 -10.93 20.50 0.55
C HIS A 185 -11.47 19.21 -0.08
N ILE A 186 -10.92 18.07 0.32
CA ILE A 186 -11.34 16.74 -0.10
C ILE A 186 -12.12 16.12 1.05
N SER A 187 -13.38 15.76 0.79
CA SER A 187 -14.19 15.05 1.79
C SER A 187 -13.55 13.70 2.15
N ASN A 188 -13.80 13.21 3.37
CA ASN A 188 -13.29 11.91 3.81
C ASN A 188 -13.64 10.80 2.80
N TYR A 189 -12.65 9.97 2.47
CA TYR A 189 -12.73 8.96 1.43
C TYR A 189 -12.08 7.63 1.86
N GLY A 190 -12.43 6.57 1.15
CA GLY A 190 -11.76 5.27 1.20
C GLY A 190 -10.98 5.00 -0.09
N PHE A 191 -10.19 3.94 -0.11
CA PHE A 191 -9.33 3.53 -1.22
C PHE A 191 -9.36 2.00 -1.34
N GLY A 192 -9.83 1.51 -2.48
CA GLY A 192 -10.11 0.09 -2.70
C GLY A 192 -8.88 -0.82 -2.55
N ALA A 193 -7.68 -0.34 -2.91
CA ALA A 193 -6.44 -1.10 -2.75
C ALA A 193 -5.92 -1.15 -1.30
N TYR A 194 -6.83 -1.12 -0.32
CA TYR A 194 -6.53 -1.43 1.06
C TYR A 194 -5.80 -2.79 1.16
N PRO A 195 -4.72 -2.94 1.96
CA PRO A 195 -4.14 -1.99 2.91
C PRO A 195 -2.91 -1.24 2.37
N ALA A 196 -2.80 -1.06 1.06
CA ALA A 196 -1.68 -0.30 0.49
C ALA A 196 -1.72 1.20 0.87
N GLY A 197 -2.82 1.68 1.44
CA GLY A 197 -2.99 3.00 2.05
C GLY A 197 -4.15 3.02 3.06
N LEU A 198 -4.56 4.22 3.51
CA LEU A 198 -5.68 4.54 4.41
C LEU A 198 -5.59 4.17 5.90
N LEU A 199 -4.53 3.51 6.37
CA LEU A 199 -4.44 3.27 7.81
C LEU A 199 -4.29 4.60 8.55
N ARG A 200 -5.35 5.02 9.24
CA ARG A 200 -5.43 6.28 9.99
C ARG A 200 -4.99 6.05 11.42
N MET A 201 -4.01 6.83 11.85
CA MET A 201 -3.52 6.88 13.22
C MET A 201 -2.78 8.19 13.48
N SER A 202 -2.54 8.51 14.74
CA SER A 202 -1.69 9.65 15.11
C SER A 202 -0.20 9.38 14.82
N ALA A 203 0.59 10.44 14.67
CA ALA A 203 2.05 10.33 14.57
C ALA A 203 2.68 9.63 15.80
N ASN A 204 2.12 9.86 17.00
CA ASN A 204 2.55 9.18 18.22
C ASN A 204 2.31 7.67 18.11
N THR A 205 1.14 7.25 17.64
CA THR A 205 0.82 5.84 17.42
C THR A 205 1.78 5.20 16.40
N LEU A 206 2.04 5.89 15.29
CA LEU A 206 2.99 5.43 14.28
C LEU A 206 4.40 5.30 14.88
N SER A 207 4.83 6.25 15.72
CA SER A 207 6.17 6.22 16.32
C SER A 207 6.41 4.98 17.19
N VAL A 208 5.39 4.53 17.93
CA VAL A 208 5.44 3.28 18.72
C VAL A 208 5.71 2.07 17.83
N TYR A 209 5.05 2.00 16.67
CA TYR A 209 5.31 0.94 15.68
C TYR A 209 6.73 1.05 15.11
N LEU A 210 7.18 2.25 14.72
CA LEU A 210 8.52 2.49 14.18
C LEU A 210 9.64 2.12 15.16
N CYS A 211 9.43 2.27 16.47
CA CYS A 211 10.38 1.84 17.50
C CYS A 211 10.69 0.34 17.43
N THR A 212 9.77 -0.51 16.95
CA THR A 212 10.05 -1.94 16.72
C THR A 212 11.22 -2.13 15.76
N PHE A 213 11.32 -1.31 14.73
CA PHE A 213 12.41 -1.40 13.76
C PHE A 213 13.68 -0.78 14.35
N LEU A 214 13.61 0.41 14.95
CA LEU A 214 14.76 1.07 15.56
C LEU A 214 15.45 0.20 16.63
N ASN A 215 14.66 -0.51 17.43
CA ASN A 215 15.16 -1.40 18.49
C ASN A 215 15.54 -2.81 17.98
N ASN A 216 15.48 -3.04 16.68
CA ASN A 216 15.76 -4.34 16.05
C ASN A 216 14.87 -5.48 16.59
N GLY A 217 13.61 -5.18 16.89
CA GLY A 217 12.62 -6.12 17.40
C GLY A 217 11.74 -5.50 18.49
N SER A 218 10.73 -6.26 18.89
CA SER A 218 9.85 -5.94 20.01
C SER A 218 9.04 -7.19 20.40
N SER A 219 7.96 -7.02 21.18
CA SER A 219 7.01 -8.10 21.50
C SER A 219 6.35 -8.72 20.26
N ILE A 220 6.34 -8.02 19.13
CA ILE A 220 5.64 -8.48 17.92
C ILE A 220 6.54 -9.16 16.88
N LEU A 221 7.86 -8.96 16.91
CA LEU A 221 8.81 -9.50 15.93
C LEU A 221 10.19 -9.71 16.53
N ARG A 222 10.84 -10.82 16.16
CA ARG A 222 12.22 -11.15 16.52
C ARG A 222 13.23 -10.37 15.66
N PRO A 223 14.47 -10.16 16.16
CA PRO A 223 15.53 -9.50 15.40
C PRO A 223 15.79 -10.08 14.01
N ARG A 224 15.72 -11.41 13.85
CA ARG A 224 15.91 -12.05 12.52
C ARG A 224 14.88 -11.58 11.50
N SER A 225 13.64 -11.36 11.93
CA SER A 225 12.55 -10.93 11.04
C SER A 225 12.70 -9.46 10.67
N ILE A 226 13.21 -8.64 11.59
CA ILE A 226 13.56 -7.25 11.28
C ILE A 226 14.71 -7.19 10.27
N ALA A 227 15.72 -8.04 10.43
CA ALA A 227 16.79 -8.19 9.44
C ALA A 227 16.24 -8.62 8.07
N GLU A 228 15.33 -9.60 8.03
CA GLU A 228 14.70 -10.06 6.80
C GLU A 228 13.90 -8.96 6.09
N ILE A 229 13.16 -8.14 6.82
CA ILE A 229 12.43 -6.99 6.27
C ILE A 229 13.38 -5.96 5.63
N ARG A 230 14.56 -5.79 6.24
CA ARG A 230 15.59 -4.83 5.84
C ARG A 230 16.43 -5.28 4.65
N THR A 231 16.56 -6.59 4.44
CA THR A 231 17.34 -7.16 3.34
C THR A 231 16.83 -6.64 2.02
N ILE A 232 17.73 -6.08 1.20
CA ILE A 232 17.38 -5.62 -0.14
C ILE A 232 17.12 -6.84 -1.02
N VAL A 233 15.94 -6.87 -1.62
CA VAL A 233 15.48 -7.94 -2.50
C VAL A 233 15.53 -7.50 -3.97
N GLY A 234 15.39 -6.20 -4.23
CA GLY A 234 15.44 -5.65 -5.58
C GLY A 234 15.80 -4.18 -5.63
N SER A 235 16.20 -3.73 -6.80
CA SER A 235 16.35 -2.30 -7.14
C SER A 235 15.40 -1.97 -8.28
N GLY A 236 14.74 -0.82 -8.22
CA GLY A 236 13.85 -0.40 -9.29
C GLY A 236 13.36 1.02 -9.11
N THR A 237 12.37 1.37 -9.92
CA THR A 237 11.78 2.71 -9.93
C THR A 237 10.48 2.72 -9.14
N ILE A 238 10.28 3.77 -8.35
CA ILE A 238 8.95 4.15 -7.87
C ILE A 238 8.37 5.01 -9.00
N PRO A 239 7.30 4.59 -9.68
CA PRO A 239 6.67 5.40 -10.70
C PRO A 239 6.16 6.70 -10.08
N ASP A 240 6.40 7.83 -10.74
CA ASP A 240 5.66 9.06 -10.45
C ASP A 240 4.26 8.91 -11.06
N TYR A 241 3.25 8.69 -10.22
CA TYR A 241 1.87 8.53 -10.67
C TYR A 241 1.21 9.86 -11.06
N GLY A 242 1.93 10.99 -11.02
CA GLY A 242 1.50 12.24 -11.65
C GLY A 242 0.15 12.76 -11.18
N LEU A 243 -0.15 12.64 -9.87
CA LEU A 243 -1.41 13.07 -9.30
C LEU A 243 -1.61 14.59 -9.40
N ILE A 244 -0.53 15.39 -9.36
CA ILE A 244 -0.50 16.79 -9.81
C ILE A 244 0.94 17.17 -10.21
N GLY A 245 1.12 17.78 -11.38
CA GLY A 245 2.27 18.66 -11.65
C GLY A 245 3.66 18.03 -11.74
N ASN A 246 3.92 17.18 -12.75
CA ASN A 246 5.04 17.34 -13.69
C ASN A 246 5.04 16.17 -14.69
N ASN A 247 4.37 16.34 -15.83
CA ASN A 247 4.52 15.44 -16.98
C ASN A 247 5.94 15.50 -17.63
N ASN A 248 6.91 16.15 -16.99
CA ASN A 248 8.27 16.38 -17.50
C ASN A 248 9.39 15.99 -16.52
N SER A 249 9.09 15.32 -15.41
CA SER A 249 10.15 14.69 -14.61
C SER A 249 10.34 13.24 -15.08
N THR A 250 11.07 13.10 -16.20
CA THR A 250 11.81 11.86 -16.50
C THR A 250 13.04 11.71 -15.60
N GLN A 251 13.11 12.46 -14.49
CA GLN A 251 14.09 12.21 -13.46
C GLN A 251 13.68 10.91 -12.78
N GLU A 252 14.29 9.83 -13.25
CA GLU A 252 14.46 8.61 -12.49
C GLU A 252 14.90 9.01 -11.08
N SER A 253 13.97 8.96 -10.12
CA SER A 253 14.30 9.05 -8.71
C SER A 253 15.41 8.01 -8.47
N PRO A 254 16.50 8.34 -7.74
CA PRO A 254 17.63 7.44 -7.58
C PRO A 254 17.12 6.05 -7.24
N SER A 255 17.61 5.04 -7.98
CA SER A 255 17.10 3.67 -7.95
C SER A 255 16.85 3.22 -6.51
N SER A 256 15.58 3.11 -6.15
CA SER A 256 15.19 2.78 -4.79
C SER A 256 15.50 1.31 -4.56
N GLN A 257 16.18 1.01 -3.47
CA GLN A 257 16.49 -0.35 -3.07
C GLN A 257 15.37 -0.85 -2.16
N PHE A 258 14.59 -1.82 -2.64
CA PHE A 258 13.43 -2.34 -1.92
C PHE A 258 13.82 -3.50 -1.01
N GLY A 259 13.44 -3.40 0.25
CA GLY A 259 13.27 -4.54 1.15
C GLY A 259 11.85 -5.09 1.07
N LEU A 260 11.32 -5.62 2.18
CA LEU A 260 9.93 -6.10 2.24
C LEU A 260 8.99 -4.98 2.69
N SER A 261 8.36 -4.28 1.75
CA SER A 261 7.46 -3.12 1.93
C SER A 261 8.14 -1.85 2.45
N TRP A 262 9.46 -1.84 2.53
CA TRP A 262 10.27 -0.66 2.87
C TRP A 262 11.28 -0.42 1.76
N TYR A 263 11.71 0.82 1.57
CA TYR A 263 12.83 1.13 0.70
C TYR A 263 13.96 1.84 1.45
N TRP A 264 15.16 1.67 0.93
CA TRP A 264 16.35 2.36 1.38
C TRP A 264 16.65 3.54 0.48
N GLN A 265 16.97 4.67 1.11
CA GLN A 265 17.48 5.85 0.42
C GLN A 265 18.86 6.21 0.97
N THR A 266 19.83 6.38 0.08
CA THR A 266 21.17 6.86 0.43
C THR A 266 21.26 8.33 0.08
N MET A 267 21.49 9.17 1.09
CA MET A 267 21.66 10.61 0.90
C MET A 267 23.07 10.95 0.43
N SER A 268 23.27 12.15 -0.11
CA SER A 268 24.57 12.64 -0.60
C SER A 268 25.68 12.62 0.44
N ASN A 269 25.34 12.66 1.74
CA ASN A 269 26.28 12.55 2.86
C ASN A 269 26.60 11.10 3.26
N GLY A 270 26.19 10.10 2.48
CA GLY A 270 26.44 8.68 2.73
C GLY A 270 25.52 8.04 3.78
N ARG A 271 24.64 8.79 4.44
CA ARG A 271 23.67 8.23 5.39
C ARG A 271 22.59 7.45 4.64
N ARG A 272 22.26 6.27 5.17
CA ARG A 272 21.19 5.41 4.65
C ARG A 272 19.98 5.48 5.57
N TYR A 273 18.82 5.71 4.98
CA TYR A 273 17.54 5.76 5.66
C TYR A 273 16.66 4.61 5.17
N LEU A 274 15.94 3.99 6.10
CA LEU A 274 14.90 3.01 5.81
C LEU A 274 13.56 3.69 6.07
N GLY A 275 12.65 3.62 5.12
CA GLY A 275 11.35 4.26 5.27
C GLY A 275 10.36 3.84 4.20
N HIS A 276 9.18 4.43 4.30
CA HIS A 276 8.18 4.47 3.24
C HIS A 276 7.45 5.80 3.33
N SER A 277 7.22 6.47 2.20
CA SER A 277 6.36 7.66 2.13
C SER A 277 4.88 7.26 2.10
N GLY A 278 4.00 8.18 2.46
CA GLY A 278 2.56 8.07 2.24
C GLY A 278 2.06 9.36 1.61
N SER A 279 1.09 9.26 0.72
CA SER A 279 0.42 10.38 0.05
C SER A 279 -1.08 10.25 0.19
#